data_AF-Q83TK6-F1
#
_entry.id   AF-Q83TK6-F1
#
_cell.length_a   1.000
_cell.length_b   1.000
_cell.length_c   1.000
_cell.angle_alpha   90.00
_cell.angle_beta   90.00
_cell.angle_gamma   90.00
#
_symmetry.space_group_name_H-M   'P 1'
#
loop_
_entity.id
_entity.type
_entity.pdbx_description
1 polymer ?
#
loop_
_entity_poly.entity_id
_entity_poly.type
_entity_poly.pdbx_seq_one_letter_code
_entity_poly.pdbx_strand_id
1 'polypeptide(L)' 'RRALQMEIEAVGVAMSLGAEGVKTVARQAPKVVRQARSVASSKGMPPRR' A
#
# COMPACT_ATOMS: atom_id res chain seq x y z
N ARG A 1 -14.23 -2.54 -10.47
CA ARG A 1 -14.41 -1.09 -10.19
C ARG A 1 -13.47 -0.56 -9.11
N ARG A 2 -13.38 -1.19 -7.92
CA ARG A 2 -12.46 -0.74 -6.85
C ARG A 2 -10.96 -0.80 -7.23
N ALA A 3 -10.51 -1.85 -7.92
CA ALA A 3 -9.11 -1.98 -8.33
C ALA A 3 -8.66 -0.80 -9.23
N LEU A 4 -9.44 -0.50 -10.27
CA LEU A 4 -9.17 0.63 -11.17
C LEU A 4 -9.16 1.99 -10.44
N GLN A 5 -10.01 2.19 -9.44
CA GLN A 5 -9.99 3.42 -8.63
C GLN A 5 -8.71 3.53 -7.80
N MET A 6 -8.27 2.44 -7.18
CA MET A 6 -7.00 2.42 -6.44
C MET A 6 -5.80 2.67 -7.36
N GLU A 7 -5.82 2.14 -8.58
CA GLU A 7 -4.78 2.39 -9.59
C GLU A 7 -4.70 3.88 -9.95
N ILE A 8 -5.84 4.53 -10.20
CA ILE A 8 -5.89 5.97 -10.51
C ILE A 8 -5.39 6.80 -9.32
N GLU A 9 -5.83 6.50 -8.10
CA GLU A 9 -5.38 7.19 -6.89
C GLU A 9 -3.87 7.02 -6.67
N ALA A 10 -3.34 5.80 -6.87
CA ALA A 10 -1.92 5.52 -6.73
C ALA A 10 -1.08 6.29 -7.75
N VAL A 11 -1.55 6.42 -8.99
CA VAL A 11 -0.88 7.22 -10.03
C VAL A 11 -0.89 8.71 -9.67
N GLY A 12 -2.02 9.24 -9.20
CA GLY A 12 -2.12 10.64 -8.76
C GLY A 12 -1.16 10.96 -7.61
N VAL A 13 -1.09 10.07 -6.61
CA VAL A 13 -0.14 10.18 -5.50
C VAL A 13 1.31 10.11 -5.99
N ALA A 14 1.63 9.20 -6.91
CA ALA A 14 2.97 9.09 -7.49
C ALA A 14 3.38 10.36 -8.25
N MET A 15 2.44 10.97 -8.99
CA MET A 15 2.69 12.24 -9.68
C MET A 15 2.97 13.39 -8.70
N SER A 16 2.21 13.50 -7.60
CA SER A 16 2.43 14.55 -6.59
C SER A 16 3.74 14.38 -5.81
N LEU A 17 4.17 13.14 -5.57
CA LEU A 17 5.40 12.85 -4.83
C LEU A 17 6.67 13.03 -5.66
N GLY A 18 6.57 12.89 -6.99
CA GLY A 18 7.72 12.86 -7.88
C GLY A 18 8.65 11.66 -7.64
N ALA A 19 9.75 11.59 -8.40
CA ALA A 19 10.61 10.41 -8.43
C ALA A 19 11.27 10.07 -7.07
N GLU A 20 11.78 11.06 -6.34
CA GLU A 20 12.44 10.84 -5.04
C GLU A 20 11.44 10.48 -3.93
N GLY A 21 10.24 11.09 -3.95
CA GLY A 21 9.16 10.74 -3.05
C GLY A 21 8.67 9.31 -3.27
N VAL A 22 8.48 8.90 -4.54
CA VAL A 22 8.10 7.53 -4.91
C VAL A 22 9.16 6.51 -4.48
N LYS A 23 10.46 6.78 -4.71
CA LYS A 23 11.55 5.89 -4.25
C LYS A 23 11.53 5.70 -2.73
N THR A 24 11.29 6.77 -1.99
CA THR A 24 11.24 6.73 -0.52
C THR A 24 10.05 5.91 -0.03
N VAL A 25 8.86 6.15 -0.60
CA VAL A 25 7.64 5.37 -0.28
C VAL A 25 7.83 3.90 -0.65
N ALA A 26 8.38 3.60 -1.82
CA ALA A 26 8.62 2.22 -2.26
C ALA A 26 9.58 1.46 -1.33
N ARG A 27 10.58 2.13 -0.74
CA ARG A 27 11.49 1.53 0.26
C ARG A 27 10.80 1.25 1.59
N GLN A 28 9.83 2.07 1.99
CA GLN A 28 9.16 1.96 3.28
C GLN A 28 7.93 1.04 3.24
N ALA A 29 7.21 1.02 2.12
CA ALA A 29 5.95 0.31 1.94
C ALA A 29 6.01 -1.17 2.34
N PRO A 30 7.05 -1.97 2.01
CA PRO A 30 7.12 -3.38 2.43
C PRO A 30 7.07 -3.57 3.94
N LYS A 31 7.71 -2.69 4.71
CA LYS A 31 7.71 -2.75 6.19
C LYS A 31 6.32 -2.45 6.74
N VAL A 32 5.68 -1.41 6.21
CA VAL A 32 4.31 -1.00 6.60
C VAL A 32 3.30 -2.10 6.25
N VAL A 33 3.37 -2.66 5.04
CA VAL A 33 2.50 -3.76 4.60
C VAL A 33 2.69 -4.99 5.48
N ARG A 34 3.93 -5.34 5.82
CA ARG A 34 4.23 -6.46 6.71
C ARG A 34 3.63 -6.24 8.11
N GLN A 35 3.77 -5.04 8.66
CA GLN A 35 3.19 -4.70 9.96
C GLN A 35 1.66 -4.75 9.93
N ALA A 36 1.03 -4.17 8.89
CA ALA A 36 -0.42 -4.21 8.72
C ALA A 36 -0.95 -5.65 8.61
N ARG A 37 -0.26 -6.52 7.85
CA ARG A 37 -0.59 -7.95 7.77
C ARG A 37 -0.46 -8.65 9.12
N SER A 38 0.61 -8.36 9.87
CA SER A 38 0.80 -8.93 11.20
C SER A 38 -0.33 -8.54 12.16
N VAL A 39 -0.73 -7.26 12.15
CA VAL A 39 -1.83 -6.75 13.00
C VAL A 39 -3.18 -7.34 12.57
N ALA A 40 -3.44 -7.43 11.27
CA ALA A 40 -4.67 -8.05 10.76
C ALA A 40 -4.75 -9.54 11.11
N SER A 41 -3.62 -10.25 11.01
CA SER A 41 -3.52 -11.67 11.38
C SER A 41 -3.67 -11.89 12.88
N SER A 42 -3.07 -11.04 13.73
CA SER A 42 -3.17 -11.14 15.18
C SER A 42 -4.57 -10.78 15.69
N LYS A 43 -5.32 -9.95 14.95
CA LYS A 43 -6.72 -9.61 15.24
C LYS A 43 -7.74 -10.61 14.66
N GLY A 44 -7.29 -11.76 14.17
CA GLY A 44 -8.18 -12.85 13.74
C GLY A 44 -8.98 -12.55 12.47
N MET A 45 -8.42 -11.77 11.53
CA MET A 45 -9.05 -11.62 10.21
C MET A 45 -8.60 -12.80 9.34
N PRO A 46 -9.48 -13.79 9.06
CA PRO A 46 -9.07 -14.98 8.33
C PRO A 46 -8.62 -14.58 6.92
N PRO A 47 -7.61 -15.26 6.36
CA PRO A 47 -7.22 -15.02 4.98
C PRO A 47 -8.44 -15.29 4.08
N ARG A 48 -8.88 -14.28 3.33
CA ARG A 48 -9.85 -14.47 2.25
C ARG A 48 -9.20 -15.42 1.23
N ARG A 49 -9.67 -16.67 1.24
CA ARG A 49 -9.52 -17.60 0.11
C ARG A 49 -10.23 -17.05 -1.11
#